data_AF-W0GKN8-F1
#
_entry.id   AF-W0GKN8-F1
#
_cell.length_a   1.000
_cell.length_b   1.000
_cell.length_c   1.000
_cell.angle_alpha   90.00
_cell.angle_beta   90.00
_cell.angle_gamma   90.00
#
_symmetry.space_group_name_H-M   'P 1'
#
loop_
_entity.id
_entity.type
_entity.pdbx_description
1 polymer ?
#
loop_
_entity_poly.entity_id
_entity_poly.type
_entity_poly.pdbx_seq_one_letter_code
_entity_poly.pdbx_strand_id
1 'polypeptide(L)'
;MKKLLAILGALGLTATGASSVVACNNNKKEDTNDLTKSFESLYKSDAFNDEALGKWGLTKNNNKYDFNANSLDESTVTSTVTLKDGAIVKQLVKTLPTTPADENDIVAQYTAENQSGITPTNKTITLSVKLTEFKAVKKENVLSWEGTKVTMTVTIQILLEAQQQDISSLQIQVPDQQVADTATVTSDEATTAQDAVKTAVAKAVKAVSPSAVITTDYTIEGIDIIKAGDLSAGVQLDIKAVNGSKLLIGTSPKFIVKFVKKSEQKTDISAVTVQNITQTVADNTILTADEANAAVNSIKAAVQAKIDDLVSGTALDTDYTIDGIDNITTGADVSTPVQLTVKSKSDSTKITGDTQPFTVTFNNQ
;
A
#
# COMPACT_ATOMS: atom_id res chain seq x y z
N MET A 1 33.46 6.40 -60.36
CA MET A 1 32.42 7.06 -61.18
C MET A 1 31.47 7.76 -60.22
N LYS A 2 31.43 9.10 -60.21
CA LYS A 2 30.27 9.96 -60.62
C LYS A 2 29.02 9.74 -59.74
N LYS A 3 28.30 10.68 -59.10
CA LYS A 3 28.20 12.15 -58.93
C LYS A 3 27.24 12.31 -57.71
N LEU A 4 27.39 13.20 -56.71
CA LEU A 4 27.18 14.67 -56.66
C LEU A 4 25.72 15.15 -56.92
N LEU A 5 25.07 15.69 -55.87
CA LEU A 5 24.03 16.76 -55.80
C LEU A 5 23.54 16.83 -54.33
N ALA A 6 23.71 17.84 -53.46
CA ALA A 6 23.81 19.30 -53.49
C ALA A 6 22.48 20.08 -53.63
N ILE A 7 21.93 20.57 -52.51
CA ILE A 7 21.08 21.77 -52.29
C ILE A 7 21.29 22.11 -50.79
N LEU A 8 21.95 23.15 -50.29
CA LEU A 8 22.08 24.60 -50.56
C LEU A 8 20.78 25.41 -50.39
N GLY A 9 20.60 25.95 -49.19
CA GLY A 9 19.80 27.14 -48.90
C GLY A 9 20.64 28.11 -48.08
N ALA A 10 21.03 29.21 -48.70
CA ALA A 10 21.94 30.23 -48.19
C ALA A 10 21.18 31.48 -47.69
N LEU A 11 21.97 32.40 -47.10
CA LEU A 11 21.71 33.84 -46.85
C LEU A 11 21.14 34.13 -45.44
N GLY A 12 21.67 35.06 -44.64
CA GLY A 12 22.37 36.28 -45.01
C GLY A 12 23.43 36.78 -44.02
N LEU A 13 24.24 37.69 -44.57
CA LEU A 13 25.45 38.33 -44.08
C LEU A 13 25.20 39.53 -43.14
N THR A 14 26.17 39.71 -42.23
CA THR A 14 26.82 40.97 -41.77
C THR A 14 26.02 42.12 -41.16
N ALA A 15 26.43 42.52 -39.95
CA ALA A 15 26.65 43.94 -39.62
C ALA A 15 27.79 44.09 -38.59
N THR A 16 28.80 44.83 -39.01
CA THR A 16 30.01 45.27 -38.29
C THR A 16 29.73 46.32 -37.22
N GLY A 17 30.57 46.32 -36.17
CA GLY A 17 31.13 47.58 -35.66
C GLY A 17 31.00 47.81 -34.15
N ALA A 18 32.10 47.60 -33.43
CA ALA A 18 32.84 48.68 -32.76
C ALA A 18 33.92 48.07 -31.85
N SER A 19 35.16 48.10 -32.30
CA SER A 19 36.33 47.98 -31.44
C SER A 19 36.53 49.28 -30.66
N SER A 20 36.57 49.19 -29.32
CA SER A 20 37.33 50.14 -28.53
C SER A 20 37.98 49.44 -27.33
N VAL A 21 39.30 49.54 -27.38
CA VAL A 21 40.34 49.46 -26.35
C VAL A 21 39.84 49.45 -24.90
N VAL A 22 40.21 48.42 -24.14
CA VAL A 22 40.48 48.57 -22.70
C VAL A 22 41.89 48.06 -22.45
N ALA A 23 42.81 49.02 -22.36
CA ALA A 23 44.13 48.84 -21.78
C ALA A 23 44.02 48.67 -20.27
N CYS A 24 44.99 47.94 -19.72
CA CYS A 24 45.02 47.34 -18.40
C CYS A 24 44.77 48.27 -17.20
N ASN A 25 44.42 47.56 -16.13
CA ASN A 25 44.99 47.69 -14.78
C ASN A 25 44.14 48.47 -13.77
N ASN A 26 43.34 47.71 -13.02
CA ASN A 26 43.32 47.86 -11.57
C ASN A 26 43.13 46.48 -10.95
N ASN A 27 44.27 45.94 -10.49
CA ASN A 27 44.42 44.99 -9.40
C ASN A 27 43.17 44.81 -8.53
N LYS A 28 42.33 43.86 -8.91
CA LYS A 28 41.70 42.95 -7.95
C LYS A 28 41.97 41.55 -8.48
N LYS A 29 43.08 40.98 -8.02
CA LYS A 29 43.10 39.53 -7.80
C LYS A 29 41.92 39.28 -6.88
N GLU A 30 40.80 38.82 -7.42
CA GLU A 30 40.00 37.91 -6.62
C GLU A 30 40.95 36.77 -6.30
N ASP A 31 41.27 36.60 -5.02
CA ASP A 31 41.87 35.38 -4.51
C ASP A 31 40.87 34.26 -4.82
N THR A 32 40.96 33.69 -6.02
CA THR A 32 40.16 32.55 -6.47
C THR A 32 40.69 31.23 -5.92
N ASN A 33 41.56 31.29 -4.90
CA ASN A 33 41.91 30.18 -4.01
C ASN A 33 40.74 29.77 -3.10
N ASP A 34 39.52 29.86 -3.60
CA ASP A 34 38.31 29.41 -2.93
C ASP A 34 38.16 27.89 -3.10
N LEU A 35 39.12 27.18 -2.50
CA LEU A 35 39.17 25.74 -2.39
C LEU A 35 37.98 25.16 -1.61
N THR A 36 37.14 26.00 -0.99
CA THR A 36 35.89 25.56 -0.36
C THR A 36 34.88 25.01 -1.38
N LYS A 37 35.08 25.23 -2.69
CA LYS A 37 34.20 24.75 -3.77
C LYS A 37 34.73 23.53 -4.53
N SER A 38 35.82 22.90 -4.08
CA SER A 38 36.62 21.96 -4.89
C SER A 38 36.37 20.46 -4.62
N PHE A 39 35.34 20.09 -3.85
CA PHE A 39 35.11 18.71 -3.42
C PHE A 39 33.68 18.25 -3.78
N GLU A 40 33.49 17.70 -4.97
CA GLU A 40 32.32 16.88 -5.30
C GLU A 40 32.66 15.41 -5.08
N SER A 41 32.52 14.91 -3.85
CA SER A 41 32.72 13.49 -3.58
C SER A 41 31.45 12.81 -3.11
N LEU A 42 30.60 12.43 -4.06
CA LEU A 42 29.61 11.38 -3.85
C LEU A 42 30.34 10.04 -4.00
N TYR A 43 30.94 9.52 -2.91
CA TYR A 43 31.40 8.13 -2.91
C TYR A 43 30.17 7.22 -2.90
N LYS A 44 29.85 6.63 -4.05
CA LYS A 44 28.88 5.54 -4.14
C LYS A 44 29.65 4.24 -4.02
N SER A 45 29.65 3.65 -2.84
CA SER A 45 30.00 2.25 -2.70
C SER A 45 28.76 1.38 -2.94
N ASP A 46 28.98 0.19 -3.48
CA ASP A 46 27.93 -0.83 -3.54
C ASP A 46 27.47 -1.18 -2.12
N ALA A 47 26.19 -1.56 -1.99
CA ALA A 47 25.48 -1.68 -0.72
C ALA A 47 26.24 -2.51 0.34
N PHE A 48 26.24 -2.05 1.59
CA PHE A 48 27.03 -2.66 2.67
C PHE A 48 26.22 -3.62 3.56
N ASN A 49 26.84 -4.76 3.87
CA ASN A 49 26.46 -5.61 5.00
C ASN A 49 27.09 -5.09 6.31
N ASP A 50 26.62 -5.59 7.46
CA ASP A 50 27.08 -5.11 8.78
C ASP A 50 28.60 -5.31 9.00
N GLU A 51 29.21 -6.30 8.35
CA GLU A 51 30.65 -6.58 8.42
C GLU A 51 31.49 -5.51 7.71
N ALA A 52 30.97 -4.91 6.63
CA ALA A 52 31.65 -3.85 5.90
C ALA A 52 31.59 -2.49 6.62
N LEU A 53 30.59 -2.26 7.49
CA LEU A 53 30.43 -0.99 8.24
C LEU A 53 31.64 -0.68 9.12
N GLY A 54 32.24 -1.71 9.73
CA GLY A 54 33.39 -1.55 10.62
C GLY A 54 34.60 -0.90 9.92
N LYS A 55 34.80 -1.18 8.63
CA LYS A 55 35.88 -0.57 7.83
C LYS A 55 35.69 0.93 7.62
N TRP A 56 34.44 1.39 7.66
CA TRP A 56 34.08 2.81 7.58
C TRP A 56 34.07 3.50 8.95
N GLY A 57 34.56 2.81 9.99
CA GLY A 57 34.46 3.28 11.37
C GLY A 57 33.02 3.37 11.88
N LEU A 58 32.06 2.71 11.23
CA LEU A 58 30.66 2.71 11.65
C LEU A 58 30.35 1.51 12.55
N THR A 59 29.68 1.78 13.66
CA THR A 59 29.06 0.76 14.51
C THR A 59 27.56 1.01 14.56
N LYS A 60 26.77 -0.05 14.36
CA LYS A 60 25.31 0.02 14.41
C LYS A 60 24.83 -0.25 15.83
N ASN A 61 24.02 0.66 16.37
CA ASN A 61 23.35 0.52 17.65
C ASN A 61 21.85 0.79 17.44
N ASN A 62 21.04 -0.28 17.38
CA ASN A 62 19.63 -0.24 16.96
C ASN A 62 19.47 0.34 15.53
N ASN A 63 18.63 1.37 15.36
CA ASN A 63 18.40 2.08 14.09
C ASN A 63 19.31 3.31 13.92
N LYS A 64 20.34 3.44 14.77
CA LYS A 64 21.29 4.54 14.76
C LYS A 64 22.71 4.03 14.54
N TYR A 65 23.56 4.94 14.09
CA TYR A 65 24.96 4.66 13.77
C TYR A 65 25.88 5.59 14.53
N ASP A 66 26.95 5.02 15.06
CA ASP A 66 28.03 5.75 15.68
C ASP A 66 29.26 5.64 14.76
N PHE A 67 29.83 6.77 14.40
CA PHE A 67 31.06 6.88 13.64
C PHE A 67 32.25 7.14 14.56
N ASN A 68 33.21 6.23 14.54
CA ASN A 68 34.50 6.35 15.18
C ASN A 68 35.56 6.63 14.13
N ALA A 69 36.05 7.87 14.08
CA ALA A 69 37.08 8.30 13.14
C ALA A 69 38.38 7.49 13.28
N ASN A 70 38.67 6.96 14.47
CA ASN A 70 39.87 6.16 14.69
C ASN A 70 39.78 4.77 14.06
N SER A 71 38.57 4.28 13.82
CA SER A 71 38.29 2.97 13.23
C SER A 71 38.09 3.01 11.72
N LEU A 72 38.14 4.19 11.09
CA LEU A 72 38.12 4.32 9.63
C LEU A 72 39.40 3.70 9.05
N ASP A 73 39.22 2.64 8.26
CA ASP A 73 40.30 1.94 7.57
C ASP A 73 40.84 2.81 6.43
N GLU A 74 42.13 3.14 6.49
CA GLU A 74 42.80 3.98 5.49
C GLU A 74 42.67 3.43 4.06
N SER A 75 42.55 2.11 3.89
CA SER A 75 42.38 1.47 2.58
C SER A 75 41.00 1.71 1.96
N THR A 76 39.99 2.02 2.76
CA THR A 76 38.64 2.37 2.27
C THR A 76 38.54 3.80 1.77
N VAL A 77 39.52 4.63 2.13
CA VAL A 77 39.66 6.03 1.70
C VAL A 77 40.51 6.11 0.42
N THR A 78 40.33 5.17 -0.51
CA THR A 78 41.14 5.01 -1.75
C THR A 78 40.73 5.98 -2.86
N SER A 79 40.46 7.22 -2.50
CA SER A 79 39.95 8.20 -3.44
C SER A 79 41.06 9.01 -4.10
N THR A 80 41.09 9.00 -5.43
CA THR A 80 41.62 10.12 -6.20
C THR A 80 40.65 11.29 -6.06
N VAL A 81 41.11 12.40 -5.50
CA VAL A 81 40.36 13.65 -5.47
C VAL A 81 40.92 14.55 -6.56
N THR A 82 40.10 14.88 -7.55
CA THR A 82 40.48 15.81 -8.61
C THR A 82 40.13 17.23 -8.17
N LEU A 83 41.15 18.04 -7.99
CA LEU A 83 41.01 19.48 -7.77
C LEU A 83 40.57 20.15 -9.08
N LYS A 84 39.88 21.30 -8.98
CA LYS A 84 39.20 21.95 -10.11
C LYS A 84 40.15 22.44 -11.22
N ASP A 85 41.43 22.54 -10.90
CA ASP A 85 42.59 22.92 -11.70
C ASP A 85 43.35 21.71 -12.27
N GLY A 86 42.80 20.49 -12.12
CA GLY A 86 43.31 19.25 -12.71
C GLY A 86 44.39 18.54 -11.87
N ALA A 87 44.73 19.09 -10.72
CA ALA A 87 45.61 18.44 -9.76
C ALA A 87 44.90 17.23 -9.12
N ILE A 88 45.61 16.10 -9.00
CA ILE A 88 45.07 14.87 -8.43
C ILE A 88 45.72 14.67 -7.07
N VAL A 89 44.92 14.68 -6.00
CA VAL A 89 45.34 14.15 -4.70
C VAL A 89 45.60 12.67 -4.92
N LYS A 90 46.86 12.27 -4.86
CA LYS A 90 47.29 10.90 -5.13
C LYS A 90 46.93 9.95 -3.99
N GLN A 91 46.84 10.47 -2.78
CA GLN A 91 46.62 9.69 -1.57
C GLN A 91 45.96 10.50 -0.45
N LEU A 92 44.98 9.90 0.20
CA LEU A 92 44.44 10.35 1.48
C LEU A 92 45.17 9.62 2.61
N VAL A 93 45.66 10.36 3.60
CA VAL A 93 46.44 9.80 4.73
C VAL A 93 45.87 10.26 6.07
N LYS A 94 45.94 9.40 7.08
CA LYS A 94 45.63 9.79 8.47
C LYS A 94 46.80 10.55 9.11
N THR A 95 48.01 10.07 8.82
CA THR A 95 49.26 10.69 9.26
C THR A 95 50.09 11.06 8.04
N LEU A 96 50.57 12.30 7.99
CA LEU A 96 51.41 12.76 6.90
C LEU A 96 52.75 11.98 6.89
N PRO A 97 53.19 11.42 5.74
CA PRO A 97 54.49 10.75 5.64
C PRO A 97 55.63 11.71 6.01
N THR A 98 56.69 11.20 6.63
CA THR A 98 57.83 12.04 7.06
C THR A 98 58.62 12.65 5.90
N THR A 99 58.63 11.99 4.75
CA THR A 99 59.36 12.41 3.54
C THR A 99 58.48 12.27 2.31
N PRO A 100 58.33 13.32 1.48
CA PRO A 100 57.67 13.20 0.19
C PRO A 100 58.40 12.22 -0.74
N ALA A 101 57.66 11.54 -1.62
CA ALA A 101 58.25 10.65 -2.61
C ALA A 101 58.85 11.45 -3.79
N ASP A 102 58.09 12.41 -4.32
CA ASP A 102 58.49 13.26 -5.43
C ASP A 102 58.19 14.75 -5.21
N GLU A 103 58.87 15.62 -5.96
CA GLU A 103 58.56 17.05 -6.00
C GLU A 103 57.18 17.28 -6.63
N ASN A 104 56.38 18.17 -6.04
CA ASN A 104 54.97 18.43 -6.41
C ASN A 104 53.98 17.29 -6.12
N ASP A 105 54.36 16.28 -5.33
CA ASP A 105 53.36 15.38 -4.77
C ASP A 105 52.34 16.15 -3.94
N ILE A 106 51.07 15.79 -4.09
CA ILE A 106 49.95 16.35 -3.35
C ILE A 106 49.31 15.24 -2.55
N VAL A 107 49.29 15.42 -1.23
CA VAL A 107 48.68 14.52 -0.26
C VAL A 107 47.64 15.29 0.52
N ALA A 108 46.50 14.66 0.79
CA ALA A 108 45.50 15.21 1.69
C ALA A 108 45.50 14.42 2.99
N GLN A 109 45.71 15.11 4.11
CA GLN A 109 45.49 14.54 5.43
C GLN A 109 44.01 14.67 5.78
N TYR A 110 43.36 13.56 6.16
CA TYR A 110 42.02 13.62 6.70
C TYR A 110 42.02 13.60 8.24
N THR A 111 41.10 14.34 8.83
CA THR A 111 40.77 14.30 10.26
C THR A 111 39.25 14.27 10.37
N ALA A 112 38.72 13.49 11.29
CA ALA A 112 37.28 13.44 11.50
C ALA A 112 36.98 13.36 12.99
N GLU A 113 35.87 13.96 13.39
CA GLU A 113 35.37 13.88 14.76
C GLU A 113 34.40 12.70 14.87
N ASN A 114 34.42 12.04 16.03
CA ASN A 114 33.46 10.98 16.31
C ASN A 114 32.04 11.58 16.30
N GLN A 115 31.12 10.89 15.64
CA GLN A 115 29.72 11.28 15.55
C GLN A 115 28.89 10.15 16.13
N SER A 116 27.84 10.48 16.88
CA SER A 116 26.98 9.48 17.50
C SER A 116 25.52 9.72 17.16
N GLY A 117 24.74 8.64 17.16
CA GLY A 117 23.30 8.70 16.94
C GLY A 117 22.88 9.10 15.52
N ILE A 118 23.74 8.88 14.51
CA ILE A 118 23.47 9.24 13.13
C ILE A 118 22.28 8.42 12.62
N THR A 119 21.27 9.11 12.10
CA THR A 119 20.06 8.48 11.55
C THR A 119 20.15 8.49 10.03
N PRO A 120 20.03 7.32 9.36
CA PRO A 120 20.07 7.28 7.91
C PRO A 120 18.92 8.06 7.30
N THR A 121 19.19 8.82 6.24
CA THR A 121 18.16 9.50 5.44
C THR A 121 18.14 8.86 4.07
N ASN A 122 16.99 8.37 3.59
CA ASN A 122 16.91 7.69 2.28
C ASN A 122 17.96 6.58 2.07
N LYS A 123 18.22 5.79 3.12
CA LYS A 123 19.25 4.73 3.15
C LYS A 123 20.70 5.23 3.04
N THR A 124 20.95 6.53 3.19
CA THR A 124 22.31 7.07 3.23
C THR A 124 22.68 7.56 4.62
N ILE A 125 23.91 7.27 5.04
CA ILE A 125 24.58 7.92 6.18
C ILE A 125 25.51 8.98 5.61
N THR A 126 25.44 10.18 6.14
CA THR A 126 26.30 11.31 5.79
C THR A 126 27.33 11.51 6.89
N LEU A 127 28.62 11.41 6.55
CA LEU A 127 29.73 11.68 7.46
C LEU A 127 30.49 12.92 7.01
N SER A 128 30.81 13.82 7.96
CA SER A 128 31.68 14.96 7.72
C SER A 128 33.13 14.66 8.12
N VAL A 129 34.07 14.83 7.18
CA VAL A 129 35.51 14.72 7.42
C VAL A 129 36.21 16.03 7.03
N LYS A 130 37.20 16.46 7.82
CA LYS A 130 38.06 17.62 7.55
C LYS A 130 39.28 17.16 6.76
N LEU A 131 39.49 17.70 5.56
CA LEU A 131 40.70 17.45 4.77
C LEU A 131 41.65 18.64 4.86
N THR A 132 42.96 18.37 4.92
CA THR A 132 44.04 19.36 4.89
C THR A 132 45.05 18.98 3.82
N GLU A 133 45.30 19.87 2.86
CA GLU A 133 46.21 19.64 1.75
C GLU A 133 47.68 19.91 2.12
N PHE A 134 48.58 19.07 1.60
CA PHE A 134 50.03 19.23 1.68
C PHE A 134 50.64 19.05 0.29
N LYS A 135 51.52 19.96 -0.09
CA LYS A 135 52.29 19.88 -1.33
C LYS A 135 53.77 19.67 -1.02
N ALA A 136 54.40 18.74 -1.72
CA ALA A 136 55.83 18.51 -1.65
C ALA A 136 56.59 19.63 -2.39
N VAL A 137 57.51 20.28 -1.69
CA VAL A 137 58.35 21.35 -2.23
C VAL A 137 59.81 21.04 -1.95
N LYS A 138 60.68 21.25 -2.96
CA LYS A 138 62.13 21.08 -2.82
C LYS A 138 62.77 22.40 -2.40
N LYS A 139 63.40 22.42 -1.23
CA LYS A 139 64.18 23.56 -0.70
C LYS A 139 65.58 23.07 -0.35
N GLU A 140 66.62 23.73 -0.87
CA GLU A 140 68.02 23.39 -0.55
C GLU A 140 68.37 21.90 -0.74
N ASN A 141 67.84 21.28 -1.80
CA ASN A 141 67.94 19.83 -2.10
C ASN A 141 67.24 18.87 -1.13
N VAL A 142 66.42 19.38 -0.20
CA VAL A 142 65.58 18.57 0.68
C VAL A 142 64.12 18.68 0.25
N LEU A 143 63.44 17.54 0.08
CA LEU A 143 61.99 17.50 -0.13
C LEU A 143 61.28 17.64 1.22
N SER A 144 60.34 18.57 1.31
CA SER A 144 59.53 18.79 2.51
C SER A 144 58.08 19.07 2.15
N TRP A 145 57.17 18.73 3.06
CA TRP A 145 55.77 19.11 2.91
C TRP A 145 55.58 20.58 3.29
N GLU A 146 55.10 21.37 2.33
CA GLU A 146 54.64 22.73 2.58
C GLU A 146 53.12 22.72 2.58
N GLY A 147 52.52 23.06 3.72
CA GLY A 147 51.08 23.03 3.88
C GLY A 147 50.44 24.27 3.26
N THR A 148 49.77 24.11 2.12
CA THR A 148 48.70 25.02 1.72
C THR A 148 47.55 24.73 2.69
N LYS A 149 47.52 25.38 3.86
CA LYS A 149 46.55 25.09 4.94
C LYS A 149 45.14 25.46 4.53
N VAL A 150 44.54 24.57 3.78
CA VAL A 150 43.18 24.72 3.30
C VAL A 150 42.44 23.57 3.92
N THR A 151 41.58 23.92 4.87
CA THR A 151 40.72 22.97 5.54
C THR A 151 39.35 23.01 4.88
N MET A 152 38.84 21.86 4.44
CA MET A 152 37.46 21.74 4.00
C MET A 152 36.75 20.56 4.63
N THR A 153 35.42 20.68 4.74
CA THR A 153 34.55 19.59 5.18
C THR A 153 34.03 18.84 3.97
N VAL A 154 34.31 17.55 3.90
CA VAL A 154 33.83 16.64 2.86
C VAL A 154 32.74 15.74 3.42
N THR A 155 31.71 15.50 2.61
CA THR A 155 30.59 14.62 2.94
C THR A 155 30.79 13.25 2.30
N ILE A 156 30.89 12.20 3.12
CA ILE A 156 30.87 10.81 2.65
C ILE A 156 29.44 10.30 2.76
N GLN A 157 28.87 9.79 1.66
CA GLN A 157 27.55 9.16 1.66
C GLN A 157 27.69 7.64 1.60
N ILE A 158 27.15 6.94 2.59
CA ILE A 158 27.23 5.48 2.69
C ILE A 158 25.85 4.91 2.42
N LEU A 159 25.68 4.15 1.33
CA LEU A 159 24.42 3.49 1.00
C LEU A 159 24.28 2.19 1.80
N LEU A 160 23.27 2.13 2.66
CA LEU A 160 22.93 0.95 3.44
C LEU A 160 22.12 -0.05 2.60
N GLU A 161 22.33 -1.34 2.82
CA GLU A 161 21.36 -2.35 2.39
C GLU A 161 19.99 -2.08 3.04
N ALA A 162 18.92 -2.48 2.35
CA ALA A 162 17.57 -2.39 2.92
C ALA A 162 17.53 -3.20 4.22
N GLN A 163 17.36 -2.51 5.35
CA GLN A 163 17.21 -3.20 6.62
C GLN A 163 15.94 -4.06 6.58
N GLN A 164 16.08 -5.33 6.94
CA GLN A 164 14.95 -6.21 7.19
C GLN A 164 14.03 -5.56 8.23
N GLN A 165 12.73 -5.60 7.97
CA GLN A 165 11.72 -5.07 8.89
C GLN A 165 11.19 -6.21 9.76
N ASP A 166 11.17 -6.01 11.08
CA ASP A 166 10.59 -6.97 12.01
C ASP A 166 9.06 -6.85 12.04
N ILE A 167 8.38 -7.95 11.74
CA ILE A 167 6.91 -8.03 11.72
C ILE A 167 6.31 -8.51 13.05
N SER A 168 7.12 -8.67 14.11
CA SER A 168 6.68 -9.14 15.43
C SER A 168 5.62 -8.26 16.12
N SER A 169 5.46 -7.02 15.67
CA SER A 169 4.44 -6.08 16.16
C SER A 169 3.29 -5.85 15.19
N LEU A 170 3.30 -6.49 14.01
CA LEU A 170 2.36 -6.22 12.93
C LEU A 170 0.94 -6.62 13.34
N GLN A 171 0.02 -5.66 13.35
CA GLN A 171 -1.40 -5.89 13.60
C GLN A 171 -2.16 -6.05 12.28
N ILE A 172 -2.93 -7.13 12.17
CA ILE A 172 -3.68 -7.44 10.95
C ILE A 172 -5.17 -7.41 11.28
N GLN A 173 -5.93 -6.68 10.48
CA GLN A 173 -7.38 -6.61 10.58
C GLN A 173 -7.95 -7.20 9.30
N VAL A 174 -8.63 -8.35 9.44
CA VAL A 174 -9.38 -8.97 8.35
C VAL A 174 -10.87 -8.71 8.61
N PRO A 175 -11.62 -8.16 7.65
CA PRO A 175 -13.06 -8.02 7.79
C PRO A 175 -13.73 -9.38 8.06
N ASP A 176 -14.89 -9.38 8.70
CA ASP A 176 -15.67 -10.61 8.90
C ASP A 176 -16.08 -11.21 7.54
N GLN A 177 -15.92 -12.52 7.40
CA GLN A 177 -16.22 -13.25 6.19
C GLN A 177 -17.68 -13.70 6.18
N GLN A 178 -18.47 -13.17 5.25
CA GLN A 178 -19.89 -13.46 5.12
C GLN A 178 -20.09 -14.77 4.36
N VAL A 179 -20.78 -15.74 4.96
CA VAL A 179 -21.05 -17.06 4.36
C VAL A 179 -22.51 -17.46 4.57
N ALA A 180 -23.07 -18.34 3.75
CA ALA A 180 -24.47 -18.77 3.87
C ALA A 180 -24.75 -19.49 5.21
N ASP A 181 -23.81 -20.32 5.65
CA ASP A 181 -23.82 -20.99 6.95
C ASP A 181 -22.38 -21.24 7.42
N THR A 182 -22.06 -20.82 8.65
CA THR A 182 -20.71 -20.97 9.22
C THR A 182 -20.38 -22.42 9.58
N ALA A 183 -21.38 -23.29 9.78
CA ALA A 183 -21.17 -24.71 10.09
C ALA A 183 -20.90 -25.55 8.82
N THR A 184 -21.25 -25.03 7.65
CA THR A 184 -21.12 -25.74 6.36
C THR A 184 -20.62 -24.82 5.26
N VAL A 185 -19.48 -24.15 5.51
CA VAL A 185 -18.84 -23.27 4.53
C VAL A 185 -18.48 -24.07 3.29
N THR A 186 -18.82 -23.53 2.11
CA THR A 186 -18.51 -24.17 0.82
C THR A 186 -17.06 -23.92 0.38
N SER A 187 -16.57 -24.69 -0.60
CA SER A 187 -15.23 -24.49 -1.17
C SER A 187 -15.06 -23.10 -1.81
N ASP A 188 -16.10 -22.57 -2.45
CA ASP A 188 -16.06 -21.27 -3.12
C ASP A 188 -16.03 -20.12 -2.10
N GLU A 189 -16.82 -20.24 -1.03
CA GLU A 189 -16.78 -19.29 0.10
C GLU A 189 -15.43 -19.33 0.82
N ALA A 190 -14.88 -20.53 1.06
CA ALA A 190 -13.56 -20.68 1.67
C ALA A 190 -12.46 -20.06 0.78
N THR A 191 -12.51 -20.26 -0.54
CA THR A 191 -11.57 -19.66 -1.50
C THR A 191 -11.67 -18.13 -1.47
N THR A 192 -12.89 -17.60 -1.49
CA THR A 192 -13.15 -16.16 -1.37
C THR A 192 -12.57 -15.58 -0.07
N ALA A 193 -12.75 -16.29 1.05
CA ALA A 193 -12.20 -15.89 2.34
C ALA A 193 -10.67 -15.92 2.37
N GLN A 194 -10.03 -16.94 1.77
CA GLN A 194 -8.57 -16.98 1.65
C GLN A 194 -8.03 -15.78 0.88
N ASP A 195 -8.68 -15.38 -0.21
CA ASP A 195 -8.23 -14.25 -1.03
C ASP A 195 -8.42 -12.89 -0.33
N ALA A 196 -9.50 -12.75 0.45
CA ALA A 196 -9.69 -11.60 1.33
C ALA A 196 -8.58 -11.51 2.39
N VAL A 197 -8.23 -12.65 3.03
CA VAL A 197 -7.12 -12.72 4.00
C VAL A 197 -5.79 -12.35 3.35
N LYS A 198 -5.45 -12.95 2.20
CA LYS A 198 -4.21 -12.63 1.46
C LYS A 198 -4.12 -11.14 1.13
N THR A 199 -5.25 -10.53 0.73
CA THR A 199 -5.32 -9.11 0.40
C THR A 199 -5.09 -8.22 1.63
N ALA A 200 -5.75 -8.52 2.75
CA ALA A 200 -5.60 -7.78 4.01
C ALA A 200 -4.18 -7.88 4.57
N VAL A 201 -3.61 -9.10 4.55
CA VAL A 201 -2.23 -9.37 4.94
C VAL A 201 -1.25 -8.60 4.04
N ALA A 202 -1.39 -8.71 2.72
CA ALA A 202 -0.50 -8.02 1.79
C ALA A 202 -0.53 -6.50 1.99
N LYS A 203 -1.70 -5.92 2.27
CA LYS A 203 -1.84 -4.50 2.61
C LYS A 203 -1.08 -4.14 3.89
N ALA A 204 -1.23 -4.93 4.95
CA ALA A 204 -0.55 -4.69 6.23
C ALA A 204 0.98 -4.82 6.09
N VAL A 205 1.47 -5.86 5.43
CA VAL A 205 2.91 -6.07 5.21
C VAL A 205 3.50 -4.95 4.34
N LYS A 206 2.82 -4.55 3.26
CA LYS A 206 3.29 -3.47 2.37
C LYS A 206 3.35 -2.10 3.05
N ALA A 207 2.60 -1.88 4.13
CA ALA A 207 2.72 -0.68 4.93
C ALA A 207 4.08 -0.59 5.65
N VAL A 208 4.72 -1.73 5.92
CA VAL A 208 6.03 -1.82 6.58
C VAL A 208 7.16 -2.05 5.56
N SER A 209 6.93 -2.88 4.55
CA SER A 209 7.88 -3.19 3.48
C SER A 209 7.18 -3.20 2.12
N PRO A 210 7.17 -2.07 1.38
CA PRO A 210 6.36 -1.91 0.16
C PRO A 210 6.64 -2.92 -0.96
N SER A 211 7.87 -3.45 -1.00
CA SER A 211 8.32 -4.43 -2.01
C SER A 211 8.17 -5.88 -1.57
N ALA A 212 7.69 -6.16 -0.35
CA ALA A 212 7.56 -7.52 0.13
C ALA A 212 6.47 -8.32 -0.62
N VAL A 213 6.79 -9.56 -0.96
CA VAL A 213 5.92 -10.47 -1.73
C VAL A 213 5.63 -11.73 -0.91
N ILE A 214 4.37 -12.17 -0.94
CA ILE A 214 3.96 -13.44 -0.30
C ILE A 214 4.74 -14.61 -0.92
N THR A 215 5.07 -15.62 -0.13
CA THR A 215 5.92 -16.79 -0.44
C THR A 215 7.41 -16.50 -0.67
N THR A 216 7.78 -15.29 -1.09
CA THR A 216 9.19 -14.87 -1.22
C THR A 216 9.73 -14.30 0.08
N ASP A 217 8.97 -13.39 0.69
CA ASP A 217 9.39 -12.65 1.89
C ASP A 217 8.64 -13.07 3.14
N TYR A 218 7.40 -13.55 3.00
CA TYR A 218 6.59 -14.02 4.12
C TYR A 218 5.56 -15.09 3.70
N THR A 219 5.12 -15.92 4.64
CA THR A 219 4.02 -16.88 4.51
C THR A 219 2.89 -16.53 5.47
N ILE A 220 1.68 -17.03 5.19
CA ILE A 220 0.53 -16.95 6.10
C ILE A 220 0.31 -18.37 6.63
N GLU A 221 0.65 -18.60 7.89
CA GLU A 221 0.53 -19.93 8.49
C GLU A 221 -0.92 -20.23 8.86
N GLY A 222 -1.36 -21.46 8.59
CA GLY A 222 -2.73 -21.92 8.85
C GLY A 222 -3.76 -21.49 7.81
N ILE A 223 -3.38 -20.82 6.72
CA ILE A 223 -4.32 -20.38 5.67
C ILE A 223 -5.07 -21.55 5.02
N ASP A 224 -4.45 -22.72 4.98
CA ASP A 224 -5.00 -23.99 4.47
C ASP A 224 -6.10 -24.59 5.38
N ILE A 225 -6.22 -24.12 6.61
CA ILE A 225 -7.33 -24.46 7.52
C ILE A 225 -8.65 -23.84 7.02
N ILE A 226 -8.59 -22.71 6.29
CA ILE A 226 -9.77 -22.12 5.65
C ILE A 226 -10.16 -22.98 4.43
N LYS A 227 -10.97 -24.00 4.67
CA LYS A 227 -11.51 -24.91 3.64
C LYS A 227 -12.97 -25.23 3.93
N ALA A 228 -13.63 -25.94 3.02
CA ALA A 228 -15.02 -26.32 3.22
C ALA A 228 -15.23 -27.10 4.53
N GLY A 229 -16.29 -26.77 5.26
CA GLY A 229 -16.62 -27.36 6.57
C GLY A 229 -17.09 -26.34 7.61
N ASP A 230 -17.01 -26.74 8.87
CA ASP A 230 -17.38 -25.89 10.02
C ASP A 230 -16.25 -24.93 10.37
N LEU A 231 -16.52 -23.64 10.20
CA LEU A 231 -15.62 -22.53 10.54
C LEU A 231 -16.26 -21.57 11.57
N SER A 232 -17.28 -22.02 12.30
CA SER A 232 -18.03 -21.21 13.28
C SER A 232 -17.16 -20.65 14.42
N ALA A 233 -16.08 -21.33 14.79
CA ALA A 233 -15.12 -20.86 15.77
C ALA A 233 -14.16 -19.76 15.25
N GLY A 234 -14.17 -19.50 13.95
CA GLY A 234 -13.14 -18.72 13.28
C GLY A 234 -11.83 -19.48 13.09
N VAL A 235 -10.89 -18.88 12.36
CA VAL A 235 -9.58 -19.47 12.06
C VAL A 235 -8.47 -18.56 12.57
N GLN A 236 -7.56 -19.12 13.37
CA GLN A 236 -6.43 -18.38 13.92
C GLN A 236 -5.21 -18.53 13.01
N LEU A 237 -4.64 -17.41 12.57
CA LEU A 237 -3.53 -17.33 11.62
C LEU A 237 -2.41 -16.46 12.18
N ASP A 238 -1.20 -16.59 11.64
CA ASP A 238 -0.11 -15.63 11.78
C ASP A 238 0.67 -15.47 10.48
N ILE A 239 1.54 -14.45 10.43
CA ILE A 239 2.45 -14.21 9.32
C ILE A 239 3.86 -14.54 9.78
N LYS A 240 4.58 -15.33 9.00
CA LYS A 240 5.97 -15.66 9.26
C LYS A 240 6.87 -15.13 8.15
N ALA A 241 7.97 -14.47 8.52
CA ALA A 241 8.99 -14.11 7.54
C ALA A 241 9.65 -15.38 6.98
N VAL A 242 9.83 -15.43 5.66
CA VAL A 242 10.52 -16.54 4.99
C VAL A 242 11.99 -16.55 5.40
N ASN A 243 12.54 -17.74 5.66
CA ASN A 243 13.94 -17.87 6.01
C ASN A 243 14.83 -17.37 4.86
N GLY A 244 15.69 -16.39 5.13
CA GLY A 244 16.53 -15.74 4.12
C GLY A 244 15.86 -14.59 3.36
N SER A 245 14.64 -14.16 3.71
CA SER A 245 14.07 -12.91 3.16
C SER A 245 15.03 -11.76 3.43
N LYS A 246 15.31 -10.93 2.42
CA LYS A 246 16.13 -9.71 2.60
C LYS A 246 15.31 -8.52 3.13
N LEU A 247 13.99 -8.67 3.20
CA LEU A 247 13.06 -7.59 3.49
C LEU A 247 12.40 -7.70 4.86
N LEU A 248 12.19 -8.91 5.38
CA LEU A 248 11.41 -9.16 6.59
C LEU A 248 12.11 -10.15 7.53
N ILE A 249 11.87 -9.99 8.84
CA ILE A 249 12.22 -10.97 9.89
C ILE A 249 11.07 -11.11 10.89
N GLY A 250 11.10 -12.17 11.68
CA GLY A 250 10.17 -12.38 12.78
C GLY A 250 8.87 -13.08 12.39
N THR A 251 7.89 -13.02 13.30
CA THR A 251 6.57 -13.64 13.16
C THR A 251 5.54 -12.74 13.83
N SER A 252 4.43 -12.44 13.16
CA SER A 252 3.40 -11.56 13.70
C SER A 252 2.69 -12.19 14.89
N PRO A 253 2.02 -11.39 15.73
CA PRO A 253 1.00 -11.92 16.64
C PRO A 253 -0.08 -12.65 15.85
N LYS A 254 -0.69 -13.65 16.49
CA LYS A 254 -1.82 -14.38 15.90
C LYS A 254 -3.05 -13.48 15.80
N PHE A 255 -3.78 -13.59 14.70
CA PHE A 255 -5.05 -12.91 14.46
C PHE A 255 -6.15 -13.93 14.10
N ILE A 256 -7.41 -13.56 14.29
CA ILE A 256 -8.55 -14.45 14.05
C ILE A 256 -9.32 -13.94 12.83
N VAL A 257 -9.55 -14.82 11.87
CA VAL A 257 -10.49 -14.63 10.76
C VAL A 257 -11.86 -15.14 11.21
N LYS A 258 -12.83 -14.24 11.33
CA LYS A 258 -14.19 -14.58 11.74
C LYS A 258 -15.06 -14.86 10.54
N PHE A 259 -15.89 -15.88 10.66
CA PHE A 259 -16.94 -16.21 9.71
C PHE A 259 -18.26 -15.87 10.37
N VAL A 260 -19.13 -15.19 9.62
CA VAL A 260 -20.45 -14.79 10.10
C VAL A 260 -21.47 -15.18 9.05
N LYS A 261 -22.63 -15.64 9.52
CA LYS A 261 -23.74 -15.94 8.63
C LYS A 261 -24.13 -14.65 7.91
N LYS A 262 -24.16 -14.70 6.59
CA LYS A 262 -24.63 -13.63 5.73
C LYS A 262 -26.04 -13.29 6.18
N SER A 263 -26.22 -12.07 6.68
CA SER A 263 -27.53 -11.58 7.05
C SER A 263 -28.44 -11.72 5.83
N GLU A 264 -29.48 -12.54 5.95
CA GLU A 264 -30.55 -12.60 4.95
C GLU A 264 -31.17 -11.21 4.89
N GLN A 265 -30.96 -10.50 3.78
CA GLN A 265 -31.66 -9.24 3.55
C GLN A 265 -33.08 -9.59 3.16
N LYS A 266 -33.97 -9.60 4.16
CA LYS A 266 -35.41 -9.71 3.94
C LYS A 266 -35.95 -8.35 3.52
N THR A 267 -36.81 -8.31 2.53
CA THR A 267 -37.53 -7.10 2.16
C THR A 267 -38.74 -6.93 3.08
N ASP A 268 -38.86 -5.77 3.70
CA ASP A 268 -40.04 -5.43 4.51
C ASP A 268 -41.23 -5.11 3.60
N ILE A 269 -42.33 -5.87 3.75
CA ILE A 269 -43.56 -5.68 2.98
C ILE A 269 -44.55 -4.74 3.68
N SER A 270 -44.20 -4.14 4.82
CA SER A 270 -45.13 -3.32 5.61
C SER A 270 -45.63 -2.05 4.90
N ALA A 271 -44.86 -1.59 3.91
CA ALA A 271 -45.23 -0.47 3.04
C ALA A 271 -46.01 -0.89 1.78
N VAL A 272 -46.18 -2.19 1.53
CA VAL A 272 -46.93 -2.68 0.37
C VAL A 272 -48.42 -2.41 0.56
N THR A 273 -49.01 -1.77 -0.45
CA THR A 273 -50.45 -1.58 -0.56
C THR A 273 -51.00 -2.50 -1.64
N VAL A 274 -51.76 -3.50 -1.21
CA VAL A 274 -52.58 -4.31 -2.12
C VAL A 274 -53.82 -3.49 -2.45
N GLN A 275 -54.15 -3.34 -3.73
CA GLN A 275 -55.34 -2.60 -4.13
C GLN A 275 -56.60 -3.34 -3.68
N ASN A 276 -57.65 -2.60 -3.31
CA ASN A 276 -58.95 -3.17 -3.00
C ASN A 276 -59.47 -3.98 -4.20
N ILE A 277 -60.04 -5.13 -3.92
CA ILE A 277 -60.52 -6.08 -4.94
C ILE A 277 -62.04 -6.04 -4.94
N THR A 278 -62.64 -5.99 -6.13
CA THR A 278 -64.10 -6.12 -6.30
C THR A 278 -64.40 -7.44 -6.98
N GLN A 279 -65.33 -8.19 -6.40
CA GLN A 279 -65.86 -9.44 -6.94
C GLN A 279 -67.32 -9.25 -7.29
N THR A 280 -67.78 -9.97 -8.31
CA THR A 280 -69.17 -9.94 -8.75
C THR A 280 -69.77 -11.33 -8.59
N VAL A 281 -70.87 -11.43 -7.85
CA VAL A 281 -71.53 -12.69 -7.46
C VAL A 281 -73.04 -12.59 -7.69
N ALA A 282 -73.75 -13.72 -7.75
CA ALA A 282 -75.20 -13.72 -7.93
C ALA A 282 -75.94 -13.17 -6.70
N ASP A 283 -75.49 -13.55 -5.50
CA ASP A 283 -76.05 -13.10 -4.22
C ASP A 283 -74.93 -12.97 -3.18
N ASN A 284 -74.66 -11.75 -2.71
CA ASN A 284 -73.62 -11.47 -1.72
C ASN A 284 -74.01 -11.82 -0.28
N THR A 285 -75.24 -12.27 -0.02
CA THR A 285 -75.66 -12.74 1.30
C THR A 285 -75.32 -14.21 1.55
N ILE A 286 -75.10 -15.00 0.49
CA ILE A 286 -74.72 -16.42 0.56
C ILE A 286 -73.86 -16.78 -0.66
N LEU A 287 -72.56 -16.94 -0.48
CA LEU A 287 -71.68 -17.41 -1.55
C LEU A 287 -71.92 -18.89 -1.89
N THR A 288 -72.02 -19.20 -3.18
CA THR A 288 -71.91 -20.59 -3.66
C THR A 288 -70.45 -21.07 -3.58
N ALA A 289 -70.25 -22.39 -3.67
CA ALA A 289 -68.91 -22.97 -3.65
C ALA A 289 -68.05 -22.50 -4.84
N ASP A 290 -68.65 -22.37 -6.02
CA ASP A 290 -67.94 -21.92 -7.22
C ASP A 290 -67.54 -20.45 -7.12
N GLU A 291 -68.41 -19.58 -6.59
CA GLU A 291 -68.12 -18.17 -6.37
C GLU A 291 -67.03 -17.97 -5.31
N ALA A 292 -67.11 -18.69 -4.18
CA ALA A 292 -66.09 -18.62 -3.14
C ALA A 292 -64.71 -19.05 -3.68
N ASN A 293 -64.65 -20.18 -4.40
CA ASN A 293 -63.41 -20.68 -5.00
C ASN A 293 -62.85 -19.71 -6.05
N ALA A 294 -63.70 -19.16 -6.92
CA ALA A 294 -63.30 -18.19 -7.92
C ALA A 294 -62.74 -16.91 -7.28
N ALA A 295 -63.42 -16.37 -6.26
CA ALA A 295 -62.99 -15.20 -5.53
C ALA A 295 -61.64 -15.42 -4.83
N VAL A 296 -61.49 -16.53 -4.10
CA VAL A 296 -60.23 -16.89 -3.40
C VAL A 296 -59.08 -17.02 -4.39
N ASN A 297 -59.28 -17.69 -5.53
CA ASN A 297 -58.24 -17.83 -6.56
C ASN A 297 -57.84 -16.49 -7.18
N SER A 298 -58.82 -15.62 -7.45
CA SER A 298 -58.59 -14.27 -7.95
C SER A 298 -57.79 -13.41 -6.97
N ILE A 299 -58.14 -13.45 -5.68
CA ILE A 299 -57.45 -12.73 -4.60
C ILE A 299 -56.01 -13.24 -4.45
N LYS A 300 -55.81 -14.57 -4.40
CA LYS A 300 -54.46 -15.17 -4.31
C LYS A 300 -53.58 -14.74 -5.48
N ALA A 301 -54.11 -14.76 -6.70
CA ALA A 301 -53.37 -14.33 -7.89
C ALA A 301 -53.01 -12.83 -7.83
N ALA A 302 -53.94 -11.97 -7.44
CA ALA A 302 -53.69 -10.53 -7.31
C ALA A 302 -52.65 -10.20 -6.23
N VAL A 303 -52.73 -10.87 -5.07
CA VAL A 303 -51.74 -10.74 -4.00
C VAL A 303 -50.37 -11.23 -4.47
N GLN A 304 -50.29 -12.41 -5.07
CA GLN A 304 -49.03 -12.97 -5.57
C GLN A 304 -48.36 -12.04 -6.56
N ALA A 305 -49.11 -11.53 -7.56
CA ALA A 305 -48.59 -10.56 -8.52
C ALA A 305 -48.03 -9.31 -7.82
N LYS A 306 -48.72 -8.80 -6.80
CA LYS A 306 -48.29 -7.60 -6.08
C LYS A 306 -47.04 -7.82 -5.23
N ILE A 307 -46.89 -9.00 -4.62
CA ILE A 307 -45.68 -9.35 -3.87
C ILE A 307 -44.51 -9.61 -4.84
N ASP A 308 -44.74 -10.27 -5.96
CA ASP A 308 -43.71 -10.54 -6.98
C ASP A 308 -43.14 -9.25 -7.60
N ASP A 309 -43.96 -8.20 -7.74
CA ASP A 309 -43.49 -6.86 -8.16
C ASP A 309 -42.42 -6.28 -7.22
N LEU A 310 -42.45 -6.66 -5.93
CA LEU A 310 -41.51 -6.19 -4.91
C LEU A 310 -40.36 -7.18 -4.67
N VAL A 311 -40.67 -8.47 -4.54
CA VAL A 311 -39.72 -9.54 -4.28
C VAL A 311 -40.10 -10.76 -5.11
N SER A 312 -39.36 -10.98 -6.19
CA SER A 312 -39.62 -12.08 -7.10
C SER A 312 -39.36 -13.45 -6.48
N GLY A 313 -40.18 -14.43 -6.89
CA GLY A 313 -40.03 -15.82 -6.51
C GLY A 313 -40.48 -16.13 -5.09
N THR A 314 -41.19 -15.21 -4.43
CA THR A 314 -41.91 -15.52 -3.20
C THR A 314 -43.09 -16.44 -3.51
N ALA A 315 -43.51 -17.26 -2.56
CA ALA A 315 -44.66 -18.14 -2.74
C ALA A 315 -45.62 -18.12 -1.54
N LEU A 316 -46.93 -18.13 -1.83
CA LEU A 316 -47.98 -18.32 -0.82
C LEU A 316 -47.75 -19.62 -0.05
N ASP A 317 -48.03 -19.58 1.27
CA ASP A 317 -47.84 -20.64 2.26
C ASP A 317 -46.37 -21.03 2.52
N THR A 318 -45.43 -20.58 1.69
CA THR A 318 -43.98 -20.72 1.90
C THR A 318 -43.40 -19.48 2.56
N ASP A 319 -43.62 -18.31 1.96
CA ASP A 319 -43.06 -17.02 2.39
C ASP A 319 -44.07 -16.14 3.11
N TYR A 320 -45.35 -16.26 2.79
CA TYR A 320 -46.43 -15.46 3.38
C TYR A 320 -47.76 -16.19 3.40
N THR A 321 -48.72 -15.66 4.16
CA THR A 321 -50.14 -16.08 4.16
C THR A 321 -51.05 -14.87 3.96
N ILE A 322 -52.34 -15.10 3.66
CA ILE A 322 -53.35 -14.05 3.54
C ILE A 322 -54.33 -14.21 4.70
N ASP A 323 -54.19 -13.38 5.71
CA ASP A 323 -55.08 -13.39 6.88
C ASP A 323 -56.48 -12.89 6.52
N GLY A 324 -57.50 -13.53 7.10
CA GLY A 324 -58.91 -13.26 6.84
C GLY A 324 -59.48 -13.91 5.57
N ILE A 325 -58.67 -14.57 4.73
CA ILE A 325 -59.13 -15.17 3.47
C ILE A 325 -60.13 -16.32 3.71
N ASP A 326 -60.04 -16.99 4.85
CA ASP A 326 -60.93 -18.09 5.26
C ASP A 326 -62.38 -17.62 5.51
N ASN A 327 -62.61 -16.31 5.66
CA ASN A 327 -63.96 -15.74 5.76
C ASN A 327 -64.70 -15.77 4.41
N ILE A 328 -64.00 -16.02 3.29
CA ILE A 328 -64.57 -16.14 1.95
C ILE A 328 -64.74 -17.63 1.64
N THR A 329 -65.82 -18.21 2.16
CA THR A 329 -66.12 -19.64 2.05
C THR A 329 -67.55 -19.88 1.57
N THR A 330 -67.89 -21.14 1.26
CA THR A 330 -69.25 -21.52 0.86
C THR A 330 -70.24 -21.21 1.97
N GLY A 331 -71.34 -20.54 1.63
CA GLY A 331 -72.38 -20.13 2.57
C GLY A 331 -72.03 -18.88 3.40
N ALA A 332 -70.87 -18.25 3.15
CA ALA A 332 -70.51 -17.01 3.84
C ALA A 332 -71.40 -15.85 3.37
N ASP A 333 -71.82 -15.02 4.33
CA ASP A 333 -72.41 -13.71 4.09
C ASP A 333 -71.28 -12.69 3.91
N VAL A 334 -71.18 -12.15 2.69
CA VAL A 334 -70.18 -11.16 2.29
C VAL A 334 -70.84 -9.83 1.88
N SER A 335 -72.05 -9.57 2.38
CA SER A 335 -72.76 -8.30 2.19
C SER A 335 -71.99 -7.11 2.77
N THR A 336 -71.12 -7.37 3.75
CA THR A 336 -70.12 -6.41 4.23
C THR A 336 -68.75 -6.73 3.63
N PRO A 337 -67.95 -5.70 3.26
CA PRO A 337 -66.62 -5.93 2.72
C PRO A 337 -65.71 -6.69 3.70
N VAL A 338 -64.94 -7.65 3.17
CA VAL A 338 -64.00 -8.46 3.94
C VAL A 338 -62.65 -7.76 3.97
N GLN A 339 -62.09 -7.55 5.16
CA GLN A 339 -60.73 -7.04 5.31
C GLN A 339 -59.71 -8.19 5.34
N LEU A 340 -58.66 -8.05 4.54
CA LEU A 340 -57.57 -9.01 4.40
C LEU A 340 -56.24 -8.34 4.70
N THR A 341 -55.24 -9.14 5.09
CA THR A 341 -53.86 -8.67 5.31
C THR A 341 -52.88 -9.75 4.87
N VAL A 342 -51.82 -9.38 4.14
CA VAL A 342 -50.77 -10.33 3.78
C VAL A 342 -49.73 -10.34 4.89
N LYS A 343 -49.50 -11.51 5.49
CA LYS A 343 -48.57 -11.68 6.62
C LYS A 343 -47.34 -12.47 6.19
N SER A 344 -46.14 -11.92 6.35
CA SER A 344 -44.92 -12.71 6.13
C SER A 344 -44.83 -13.83 7.16
N LYS A 345 -44.36 -15.00 6.73
CA LYS A 345 -44.09 -16.08 7.67
C LYS A 345 -42.74 -15.85 8.35
N SER A 346 -42.64 -16.21 9.63
CA SER A 346 -41.42 -16.02 10.42
C SER A 346 -40.21 -16.76 9.85
N ASP A 347 -40.45 -17.88 9.17
CA ASP A 347 -39.46 -18.73 8.50
C ASP A 347 -39.16 -18.33 7.05
N SER A 348 -39.81 -17.29 6.51
CA SER A 348 -39.45 -16.77 5.17
C SER A 348 -38.02 -16.24 5.18
N THR A 349 -37.24 -16.59 4.16
CA THR A 349 -35.88 -16.07 3.94
C THR A 349 -35.85 -14.83 3.05
N LYS A 350 -37.02 -14.39 2.54
CA LYS A 350 -37.13 -13.36 1.50
C LYS A 350 -37.83 -12.08 1.98
N ILE A 351 -38.84 -12.20 2.83
CA ILE A 351 -39.69 -11.08 3.26
C ILE A 351 -39.90 -11.05 4.77
N THR A 352 -40.26 -9.88 5.28
CA THR A 352 -40.64 -9.64 6.68
C THR A 352 -41.76 -8.61 6.76
N GLY A 353 -42.47 -8.53 7.89
CA GLY A 353 -43.56 -7.58 8.10
C GLY A 353 -44.91 -8.03 7.53
N ASP A 354 -45.91 -7.16 7.68
CA ASP A 354 -47.30 -7.40 7.28
C ASP A 354 -47.79 -6.21 6.46
N THR A 355 -48.51 -6.43 5.37
CA THR A 355 -49.01 -5.34 4.53
C THR A 355 -50.03 -4.49 5.26
N GLN A 356 -50.35 -3.31 4.72
CA GLN A 356 -51.56 -2.61 5.15
C GLN A 356 -52.80 -3.47 4.83
N PRO A 357 -53.85 -3.42 5.68
CA PRO A 357 -55.11 -4.08 5.37
C PRO A 357 -55.70 -3.58 4.05
N PHE A 358 -56.29 -4.48 3.29
CA PHE A 358 -57.02 -4.16 2.06
C PHE A 358 -58.39 -4.82 2.07
N THR A 359 -59.30 -4.27 1.28
CA THR A 359 -60.71 -4.66 1.32
C THR A 359 -61.10 -5.44 0.08
N VAL A 360 -61.90 -6.49 0.26
CA VAL A 360 -62.61 -7.21 -0.80
C VAL A 360 -64.09 -6.91 -0.70
N THR A 361 -64.66 -6.33 -1.77
CA THR A 361 -66.09 -6.00 -1.86
C THR A 361 -66.78 -6.95 -2.83
N PHE A 362 -67.96 -7.46 -2.45
CA PHE A 362 -68.77 -8.36 -3.28
C PHE A 362 -70.05 -7.64 -3.72
N ASN A 363 -70.19 -7.45 -5.03
CA ASN A 363 -71.35 -6.83 -5.65
C ASN A 363 -72.25 -7.89 -6.28
N ASN A 364 -73.57 -7.71 -6.14
CA ASN A 364 -74.54 -8.51 -6.87
C ASN A 364 -74.45 -8.20 -8.37
N GLN A 365 -74.61 -9.25 -9.19
CA GLN A 365 -74.67 -9.17 -10.65
C GLN A 365 -75.82 -8.29 -11.16
#